data_AF-A0A5C9ECQ4-F1
#
_entry.id   AF-A0A5C9ECQ4-F1
#
_cell.length_a   1.000
_cell.length_b   1.000
_cell.length_c   1.000
_cell.angle_alpha   90.00
_cell.angle_beta   90.00
_cell.angle_gamma   90.00
#
_symmetry.space_group_name_H-M   'P 1'
#
loop_
_entity.id
_entity.type
_entity.pdbx_description
1 polymer ?
#
loop_
_entity_poly.entity_id
_entity_poly.type
_entity_poly.pdbx_seq_one_letter_code
_entity_poly.pdbx_strand_id
1 'polypeptide(L)' 'MSVSIEKETAKELITFKLSHIQKEIHSILNKWEENNSDDFISKAKSGALENAEMDAISVRQLVADYKRLKDLLESIKSV' A
#
# COMPACT_ATOMS: atom_id res chain seq x y z
N MET A 1 6.71 -20.83 17.66
CA MET A 1 5.64 -21.67 17.06
C MET A 1 5.60 -21.34 15.58
N SER A 2 5.84 -22.29 14.70
CA SER A 2 5.78 -22.11 13.25
C SER A 2 4.57 -22.84 12.70
N VAL A 3 3.81 -22.18 11.83
CA VAL A 3 2.68 -22.77 11.11
C VAL A 3 3.06 -22.82 9.64
N SER A 4 2.94 -24.00 9.04
CA SER A 4 3.15 -24.17 7.60
C SER A 4 1.89 -23.77 6.85
N ILE A 5 2.05 -23.11 5.71
CA ILE A 5 0.96 -22.70 4.84
C ILE A 5 1.24 -23.21 3.42
N GLU A 6 0.18 -23.63 2.73
CA GLU A 6 0.28 -23.99 1.32
C GLU A 6 0.66 -22.77 0.48
N LYS A 7 1.47 -23.00 -0.55
CA LYS A 7 2.00 -21.95 -1.41
C LYS A 7 0.89 -21.14 -2.10
N GLU A 8 -0.15 -21.82 -2.59
CA GLU A 8 -1.27 -21.16 -3.26
C GLU A 8 -2.07 -20.30 -2.27
N THR A 9 -2.35 -20.83 -1.08
CA THR A 9 -2.98 -20.05 0.00
C THR A 9 -2.17 -18.81 0.37
N ALA A 10 -0.84 -18.92 0.43
CA ALA A 10 0.04 -17.77 0.67
C ALA A 10 -0.07 -16.73 -0.47
N LYS A 11 -0.09 -17.15 -1.74
CA LYS A 11 -0.27 -16.26 -2.89
C LYS A 11 -1.62 -15.55 -2.86
N GLU A 12 -2.69 -16.27 -2.54
CA GLU A 12 -4.04 -15.72 -2.43
C GLU A 12 -4.11 -14.65 -1.33
N LEU A 13 -3.57 -14.94 -0.14
CA LEU A 13 -3.54 -14.00 0.97
C LEU A 13 -2.73 -12.74 0.65
N ILE A 14 -1.56 -12.90 0.01
CA ILE A 14 -0.72 -11.75 -0.39
C ILE A 14 -1.46 -10.92 -1.44
N THR A 15 -2.08 -11.56 -2.44
CA THR A 15 -2.84 -10.87 -3.48
C THR A 15 -4.04 -10.13 -2.91
N PHE A 16 -4.76 -10.76 -1.97
CA PHE A 16 -5.86 -10.14 -1.24
C PHE A 16 -5.39 -8.89 -0.49
N LYS A 17 -4.28 -8.98 0.25
CA LYS A 17 -3.73 -7.84 0.99
C LYS A 17 -3.24 -6.73 0.07
N LEU A 18 -2.62 -7.05 -1.07
CA LEU A 18 -2.22 -6.07 -2.09
C LEU A 18 -3.44 -5.30 -2.63
N SER A 19 -4.54 -6.00 -2.94
CA SER A 19 -5.78 -5.35 -3.39
C SER A 19 -6.38 -4.45 -2.31
N HIS A 20 -6.34 -4.89 -1.05
CA HIS A 20 -6.83 -4.08 0.07
C HIS A 20 -6.01 -2.79 0.24
N ILE A 21 -4.68 -2.89 0.24
CA ILE A 21 -3.78 -1.72 0.32
C ILE A 21 -4.06 -0.74 -0.82
N GLN A 22 -4.24 -1.23 -2.05
CA GLN A 22 -4.55 -0.37 -3.19
C GLN A 22 -5.89 0.36 -3.01
N LYS A 23 -6.91 -0.31 -2.45
CA LYS A 23 -8.20 0.32 -2.13
C LYS A 23 -8.06 1.39 -1.05
N GLU A 24 -7.27 1.14 -0.01
CA GLU A 24 -7.04 2.13 1.05
C GLU A 24 -6.30 3.36 0.52
N ILE A 25 -5.22 3.16 -0.26
CA ILE A 25 -4.52 4.27 -0.93
C ILE A 25 -5.49 5.07 -1.79
N HIS A 26 -6.31 4.41 -2.61
CA HIS A 26 -7.26 5.09 -3.48
C HIS A 26 -8.35 5.83 -2.69
N SER A 27 -8.82 5.27 -1.58
CA SER A 27 -9.78 5.95 -0.69
C SER A 27 -9.21 7.22 -0.08
N ILE A 28 -7.94 7.21 0.33
CA ILE A 28 -7.27 8.39 0.87
C ILE A 28 -7.07 9.42 -0.25
N LEU A 29 -6.56 9.01 -1.42
CA LEU A 29 -6.33 9.91 -2.54
C LEU A 29 -7.63 10.58 -3.03
N ASN A 30 -8.73 9.82 -3.10
CA ASN A 30 -10.04 10.37 -3.48
C ASN A 30 -10.56 11.40 -2.47
N LYS A 31 -10.27 11.25 -1.17
CA LYS A 31 -10.63 12.24 -0.14
C LYS A 31 -9.97 13.60 -0.41
N TRP A 32 -8.79 13.60 -1.03
CA TRP A 32 -8.00 14.79 -1.34
C TRP A 32 -8.05 15.20 -2.82
N GLU A 33 -8.90 14.55 -3.63
CA GLU A 33 -9.01 14.77 -5.08
C GLU A 33 -7.67 14.59 -5.83
N GLU A 34 -6.79 13.75 -5.29
CA GLU A 34 -5.49 13.44 -5.88
C GLU A 34 -5.53 12.11 -6.64
N ASN A 35 -4.70 11.99 -7.68
CA ASN A 35 -4.62 10.77 -8.50
C ASN A 35 -3.26 10.05 -8.37
N ASN A 36 -2.30 10.66 -7.67
CA ASN A 36 -0.94 10.17 -7.55
C ASN A 36 -0.48 10.25 -6.08
N SER A 37 0.03 9.13 -5.56
CA SER A 37 0.52 9.03 -4.18
C SER A 37 1.73 9.92 -3.89
N ASP A 38 2.70 10.01 -4.80
CA ASP A 38 3.90 10.81 -4.63
C ASP A 38 3.58 12.31 -4.67
N ASP A 39 2.69 12.72 -5.57
CA ASP A 39 2.21 14.11 -5.65
C ASP A 39 1.44 14.50 -4.38
N PHE A 40 0.53 13.64 -3.92
CA PHE A 40 -0.21 13.85 -2.67
C PHE A 40 0.74 14.00 -1.47
N ILE A 41 1.70 13.08 -1.31
CA ILE A 41 2.68 13.14 -0.22
C ILE A 41 3.51 14.42 -0.28
N SER A 42 3.90 14.84 -1.48
CA SER A 42 4.69 16.06 -1.70
C SER A 42 3.89 17.32 -1.35
N LYS A 43 2.62 17.39 -1.78
CA LYS A 43 1.70 18.49 -1.47
C LYS A 43 1.44 18.60 0.03
N ALA A 44 1.13 17.48 0.70
CA ALA A 44 0.96 17.44 2.15
C ALA A 44 2.24 17.88 2.89
N LYS A 45 3.42 17.43 2.46
CA LYS A 45 4.71 17.85 3.03
C LYS A 45 4.98 19.34 2.87
N SER A 46 4.54 19.95 1.77
CA SER A 46 4.70 21.38 1.50
C SER A 46 3.68 22.26 2.25
N GLY A 47 2.69 21.67 2.91
CA GLY A 47 1.57 22.39 3.52
C GLY A 47 0.53 22.90 2.52
N ALA A 48 0.59 22.46 1.26
CA ALA A 48 -0.40 22.83 0.25
C ALA A 48 -1.79 22.21 0.50
N LEU A 49 -1.82 21.09 1.24
CA LEU A 49 -3.04 20.43 1.71
C LEU A 49 -3.05 20.53 3.23
N GLU A 50 -3.94 21.36 3.77
CA GLU A 50 -4.03 21.60 5.21
C GLU A 50 -4.53 20.34 5.94
N ASN A 51 -3.84 19.94 7.01
CA ASN A 51 -4.16 18.75 7.82
C ASN A 51 -4.04 17.39 7.08
N ALA A 52 -3.38 17.37 5.92
CA ALA A 52 -3.17 16.14 5.15
C ALA A 52 -1.97 15.30 5.62
N GLU A 53 -1.18 15.78 6.59
CA GLU A 53 0.08 15.17 7.00
C GLU A 53 -0.10 13.73 7.49
N MET A 54 -1.14 13.48 8.29
CA MET A 54 -1.43 12.14 8.82
C MET A 54 -1.81 11.17 7.71
N ASP A 55 -2.67 11.60 6.78
CA ASP A 55 -3.07 10.79 5.63
C ASP A 55 -1.89 10.53 4.68
N ALA A 56 -1.01 11.52 4.49
CA ALA A 56 0.23 11.36 3.71
C ALA A 56 1.21 10.37 4.34
N ILE A 57 1.34 10.37 5.68
CA ILE A 57 2.11 9.36 6.40
C ILE A 57 1.51 7.96 6.16
N SER A 58 0.19 7.83 6.27
CA SER A 58 -0.51 6.57 6.01
C SER A 58 -0.29 6.07 4.58
N VAL A 59 -0.46 6.94 3.57
CA VAL A 59 -0.22 6.58 2.16
C VAL A 59 1.24 6.14 1.96
N ARG A 60 2.21 6.84 2.56
CA ARG A 60 3.62 6.47 2.47
C ARG A 60 3.90 5.09 3.04
N GLN A 61 3.30 4.76 4.18
CA GLN A 61 3.42 3.42 4.79
C GLN A 61 2.77 2.34 3.92
N LEU A 62 1.56 2.61 3.42
CA LEU A 62 0.84 1.70 2.53
C LEU A 62 1.60 1.42 1.24
N VAL A 63 2.25 2.42 0.63
CA VAL A 63 3.09 2.24 -0.56
C VAL A 63 4.31 1.36 -0.26
N ALA A 64 4.95 1.55 0.89
CA ALA A 64 6.08 0.72 1.30
C ALA A 64 5.67 -0.75 1.54
N ASP A 65 4.53 -0.96 2.22
CA ASP A 65 3.96 -2.28 2.45
C ASP A 65 3.54 -2.97 1.15
N TYR A 66 2.95 -2.22 0.21
CA TYR A 66 2.60 -2.71 -1.12
C TYR A 66 3.84 -3.24 -1.85
N LYS A 67 4.93 -2.45 -1.87
CA LYS A 67 6.18 -2.84 -2.51
C LYS A 67 6.74 -4.12 -1.88
N ARG A 68 6.81 -4.17 -0.55
CA ARG A 68 7.29 -5.35 0.19
C ARG A 68 6.48 -6.61 -0.13
N LEU A 69 5.15 -6.52 -0.16
CA LEU A 69 4.28 -7.65 -0.45
C LEU A 69 4.37 -8.08 -1.92
N LYS A 70 4.57 -7.14 -2.83
CA LYS A 70 4.78 -7.43 -4.24
C LYS A 70 6.10 -8.21 -4.44
N ASP A 71 7.19 -7.74 -3.83
CA ASP A 71 8.49 -8.44 -3.85
C ASP A 71 8.36 -9.85 -3.25
N LEU A 72 7.63 -9.98 -2.13
CA LEU A 72 7.35 -11.29 -1.52
C LEU A 72 6.56 -12.21 -2.46
N LEU A 73 5.52 -11.70 -3.13
CA LEU A 73 4.74 -12.48 -4.10
C LEU A 73 5.62 -12.97 -5.26
N GLU A 74 6.52 -12.13 -5.77
CA GLU A 74 7.45 -12.49 -6.84
C GLU A 74 8.45 -13.56 -6.40
N SER A 75 8.94 -13.49 -5.17
CA SER A 75 9.81 -14.54 -4.60
C SER A 75 9.10 -15.89 -4.48
N ILE A 76 7.79 -15.91 -4.22
CA ILE A 76 6.99 -17.14 -4.13
C ILE A 76 6.64 -17.68 -5.52
N LYS A 77 6.49 -16.81 -6.53
CA LYS A 77 6.22 -17.22 -7.91
C LYS A 77 7.43 -17.84 -8.62
N SER A 78 8.65 -17.42 -8.25
CA SER A 78 9.91 -17.81 -8.93
C SER A 78 10.47 -19.17 -8.47
N VAL A 79 9.74 -19.91 -7.63
CA VAL A 79 10.07 -21.26 -7.13
C VAL A 79 9.11 -22.27 -7.71
#